data_AF-A0A1W2B642-F1
#
_entry.id   AF-A0A1W2B642-F1
#
_cell.length_a   1.000
_cell.length_b   1.000
_cell.length_c   1.000
_cell.angle_alpha   90.00
_cell.angle_beta   90.00
_cell.angle_gamma   90.00
#
_symmetry.space_group_name_H-M   'P 1'
#
loop_
_entity.id
_entity.type
_entity.pdbx_description
1 polymer ?
#
loop_
_entity_poly.entity_id
_entity_poly.type
_entity_poly.pdbx_seq_one_letter_code
_entity_poly.pdbx_strand_id
1 'polypeptide(L)'
;MSGQNRQISKLCLTGFILSIVSPVVLILSLLMTLAGPVAYAVTLLLAAALPLVGLLLSIVGVATAGKACKKGKGFGIAGIVLPIVYAILTVAFICFLGVMTFGNIKKDMEEQKLNEFYDMDGVYPPRTNTEYDISQYMLMQGYISDSTVTSEDLDSFAGERLDEVTREDDTRIRGTYRGYEFIIVRSDSFDTWLEDSAGTLSYTEEGYATIEYEADWEFTTFRVHTLDVYMDPSGQFIVVTNCDDNKVITEFFE
;
A
#
# COMPACT_ATOMS: atom_id res chain seq x y z
N MET A 1 24.16 20.65 66.16
CA MET A 1 23.83 19.63 65.13
C MET A 1 24.41 20.09 63.80
N SER A 2 25.56 19.54 63.40
CA SER A 2 26.23 19.92 62.15
C SER A 2 25.44 19.40 60.95
N GLY A 3 24.90 20.32 60.14
CA GLY A 3 24.28 20.00 58.86
C GLY A 3 25.30 19.45 57.88
N GLN A 4 25.51 18.13 57.85
CA GLN A 4 26.26 17.48 56.80
C GLN A 4 25.54 17.70 55.47
N ASN A 5 26.11 18.52 54.60
CA ASN A 5 25.73 18.66 53.19
C ASN A 5 25.99 17.33 52.48
N ARG A 6 25.02 16.41 52.56
CA ARG A 6 25.07 15.14 51.83
C ARG A 6 25.04 15.42 50.33
N GLN A 7 26.14 15.15 49.64
CA GLN A 7 26.26 15.26 48.19
C GLN A 7 25.27 14.31 47.48
N ILE A 8 24.63 14.81 46.43
CA ILE A 8 23.70 14.06 45.57
C ILE A 8 24.50 13.03 44.75
N SER A 9 23.96 11.81 44.61
CA SER A 9 24.55 10.81 43.73
C SER A 9 24.44 11.24 42.26
N LYS A 10 25.59 11.54 41.62
CA LYS A 10 25.66 11.91 40.20
C LYS A 10 25.04 10.81 39.30
N LEU A 11 25.21 9.53 39.66
CA LEU A 11 24.64 8.40 38.92
C LEU A 11 23.11 8.41 38.92
N CYS A 12 22.46 8.72 40.05
CA CYS A 12 20.99 8.82 40.10
C CYS A 12 20.47 10.02 39.27
N LEU A 13 21.20 11.14 39.27
CA LEU A 13 20.84 12.31 38.47
C LEU A 13 21.00 12.02 36.97
N THR A 14 22.09 11.34 36.56
CA THR A 14 22.30 10.94 35.17
C THR A 14 21.25 9.95 34.68
N GLY A 15 20.88 8.95 35.49
CA GLY A 15 19.80 8.01 35.16
C GLY A 15 18.44 8.70 34.98
N PHE A 16 18.14 9.68 35.85
CA PHE A 16 16.92 10.49 35.73
C PHE A 16 16.91 11.37 34.46
N ILE A 17 18.02 12.06 34.16
CA ILE A 17 18.14 12.90 32.96
C ILE A 17 18.00 12.03 31.70
N LEU A 18 18.68 10.88 31.62
CA LEU A 18 18.56 9.94 30.50
C LEU A 18 17.12 9.45 30.31
N SER A 19 16.40 9.21 31.41
CA SER A 19 14.99 8.79 31.36
C SER A 19 14.05 9.89 30.82
N ILE A 20 14.40 11.17 30.97
CA ILE A 20 13.64 12.31 30.41
C ILE A 20 14.04 12.59 28.97
N VAL A 21 15.32 12.46 28.63
CA VAL A 21 15.81 12.73 27.27
C VAL A 21 15.30 11.69 26.29
N SER A 22 15.12 10.43 26.71
CA SER A 22 14.61 9.35 25.87
C SER A 22 13.25 9.66 25.19
N PRO A 23 12.20 10.11 25.90
CA PRO A 23 10.93 10.49 25.27
C PRO A 23 11.07 11.61 24.24
N VAL A 24 11.93 12.59 24.53
CA VAL A 24 12.17 13.73 23.62
C VAL A 24 12.82 13.24 22.32
N VAL A 25 13.78 12.32 22.41
CA VAL A 25 14.39 11.68 21.24
C VAL A 25 13.35 10.89 20.45
N LEU A 26 12.47 10.13 21.11
CA LEU A 26 11.44 9.32 20.43
C LEU A 26 10.40 10.20 19.69
N ILE A 27 9.99 11.33 20.28
CA ILE A 27 9.12 12.31 19.62
C ILE A 27 9.83 12.94 18.40
N LEU A 28 11.11 13.31 18.55
CA LEU A 28 11.92 13.80 17.42
C LEU A 28 12.11 12.72 16.34
N SER A 29 12.13 11.45 16.72
CA SER A 29 12.23 10.31 15.79
C SER A 29 11.00 10.20 14.91
N LEU A 30 9.82 10.46 15.49
CA LEU A 30 8.55 10.45 14.77
C LEU A 30 8.54 11.50 13.65
N LEU A 31 9.19 12.65 13.86
CA LEU A 31 9.35 13.71 12.86
C LEU A 31 10.36 13.34 11.76
N MET A 32 11.31 12.46 12.05
CA MET A 32 12.34 11.99 11.11
C MET A 32 11.89 10.82 10.22
N THR A 33 10.64 10.34 10.37
CA THR A 33 10.04 9.34 9.48
C THR A 33 10.07 9.76 8.00
N LEU A 34 10.16 11.07 7.74
CA LEU A 34 10.31 11.66 6.41
C LEU A 34 11.72 11.48 5.79
N ALA A 35 12.73 11.06 6.56
CA ALA A 35 14.13 10.94 6.12
C ALA A 35 14.49 9.55 5.55
N GLY A 36 13.52 8.65 5.44
CA GLY A 36 13.68 7.32 4.82
C GLY A 36 13.91 6.16 5.81
N PRO A 37 13.87 4.91 5.31
CA PRO A 37 13.74 3.70 6.13
C PRO A 37 14.96 3.39 7.00
N VAL A 38 16.17 3.72 6.52
CA VAL A 38 17.42 3.50 7.28
C VAL A 38 17.50 4.44 8.49
N ALA A 39 17.16 5.72 8.31
CA ALA A 39 17.11 6.69 9.40
C ALA A 39 16.06 6.29 10.45
N TYR A 40 14.89 5.83 9.99
CA TYR A 40 13.84 5.31 10.87
C TYR A 40 14.33 4.14 11.74
N ALA A 41 14.94 3.12 11.12
CA ALA A 41 15.44 1.93 11.83
C ALA A 41 16.49 2.26 12.91
N VAL A 42 17.47 3.10 12.59
CA VAL A 42 18.51 3.52 13.54
C VAL A 42 17.89 4.28 14.71
N THR A 43 16.93 5.16 14.43
CA THR A 43 16.31 5.98 15.47
C THR A 43 15.41 5.15 16.39
N LEU A 44 14.70 4.15 15.84
CA LEU A 44 13.89 3.20 16.61
C LEU A 44 14.75 2.35 17.54
N LEU A 45 15.94 1.93 17.08
CA LEU A 45 16.91 1.20 17.90
C LEU A 45 17.49 2.05 19.04
N LEU A 46 17.81 3.32 18.78
CA LEU A 46 18.25 4.28 19.81
C LEU A 46 17.16 4.55 20.84
N ALA A 47 15.92 4.72 20.37
CA ALA A 47 14.75 4.96 21.21
C ALA A 47 14.43 3.78 22.15
N ALA A 48 14.73 2.54 21.72
CA ALA A 48 14.60 1.35 22.56
C ALA A 48 15.78 1.17 23.53
N ALA A 49 17.01 1.50 23.10
CA ALA A 49 18.22 1.30 23.89
C ALA A 49 18.39 2.32 25.05
N LEU A 50 18.09 3.60 24.81
CA LEU A 50 18.22 4.68 25.80
C LEU A 50 17.46 4.44 27.13
N PRO A 51 16.18 4.04 27.13
CA PRO A 51 15.44 3.81 28.37
C PRO A 51 15.95 2.58 29.14
N LEU A 52 16.46 1.55 28.45
CA LEU A 52 17.11 0.40 29.08
C LEU A 52 18.40 0.81 29.82
N VAL A 53 19.23 1.63 29.18
CA VAL A 53 20.45 2.18 29.80
C VAL A 53 20.10 3.07 30.99
N GLY A 54 19.07 3.92 30.87
CA GLY A 54 18.57 4.75 31.95
C GLY A 54 18.08 3.93 33.15
N LEU A 55 17.35 2.85 32.90
CA LEU A 55 16.86 1.93 33.93
C LEU A 55 18.02 1.25 34.68
N LEU A 56 19.01 0.72 33.95
CA LEU A 56 20.20 0.09 34.54
C LEU A 56 20.98 1.07 35.43
N LEU A 57 21.19 2.31 34.96
CA LEU A 57 21.87 3.35 35.72
C LEU A 57 21.09 3.77 36.97
N SER A 58 19.76 3.83 36.90
CA SER A 58 18.90 4.09 38.05
C SER A 58 18.96 2.95 39.09
N ILE A 59 18.93 1.69 38.66
CA ILE A 59 19.07 0.52 39.56
C ILE A 59 20.43 0.52 40.26
N VAL A 60 21.52 0.67 39.50
CA VAL A 60 22.89 0.73 40.04
C VAL A 60 23.06 1.95 40.96
N GLY A 61 22.45 3.08 40.60
CA GLY A 61 22.42 4.30 41.41
C GLY A 61 21.71 4.12 42.76
N VAL A 62 20.57 3.44 42.78
CA VAL A 62 19.84 3.10 44.02
C VAL A 62 20.67 2.15 44.90
N ALA A 63 21.25 1.11 44.31
CA ALA A 63 22.05 0.13 45.04
C ALA A 63 23.30 0.76 45.68
N THR A 64 24.00 1.61 44.94
CA THR A 64 25.22 2.31 45.42
C THR A 64 24.90 3.41 46.44
N ALA A 65 23.84 4.21 46.23
CA ALA A 65 23.40 5.22 47.20
C ALA A 65 22.88 4.61 48.50
N GLY A 66 22.26 3.43 48.43
CA GLY A 66 21.83 2.64 49.58
C GLY A 66 22.98 2.19 50.46
N LYS A 67 24.07 1.69 49.85
CA LYS A 67 25.29 1.26 50.57
C LYS A 67 26.09 2.43 51.16
N ALA A 68 26.07 3.61 50.51
CA ALA A 68 26.88 4.77 50.91
C ALA A 68 26.15 5.78 51.82
N CYS A 69 24.90 5.53 52.24
CA CYS A 69 24.08 6.43 53.08
C CYS A 69 23.92 7.87 52.52
N LYS A 70 24.00 8.03 51.18
CA LYS A 70 23.90 9.32 50.49
C LYS A 70 22.43 9.72 50.24
N LYS A 71 22.16 11.04 50.14
CA LYS A 71 20.83 11.55 49.70
C LYS A 71 20.69 11.28 48.19
N GLY A 72 19.50 10.83 47.76
CA GLY A 72 19.26 10.52 46.33
C GLY A 72 18.36 9.31 46.05
N LYS A 73 17.89 8.59 47.07
CA LYS A 73 16.97 7.44 46.90
C LYS A 73 15.71 7.81 46.10
N GLY A 74 15.13 9.00 46.33
CA GLY A 74 13.96 9.48 45.59
C GLY A 74 14.21 9.65 44.09
N PHE A 75 15.38 10.16 43.68
CA PHE A 75 15.75 10.26 42.26
C PHE A 75 15.95 8.90 41.61
N GLY A 76 16.50 7.93 42.35
CA GLY A 76 16.65 6.57 41.86
C GLY A 76 15.30 5.85 41.69
N ILE A 77 14.35 6.07 42.61
CA ILE A 77 12.98 5.55 42.49
C ILE A 77 12.25 6.23 41.33
N ALA A 78 12.35 7.56 41.20
CA ALA A 78 11.77 8.29 40.08
C ALA A 78 12.36 7.82 38.73
N GLY A 79 13.67 7.56 38.69
CA GLY A 79 14.37 7.01 37.53
C GLY A 79 14.06 5.54 37.23
N ILE A 80 13.30 4.84 38.08
CA ILE A 80 12.75 3.50 37.80
C ILE A 80 11.27 3.62 37.40
N VAL A 81 10.50 4.44 38.10
CA VAL A 81 9.06 4.62 37.85
C VAL A 81 8.80 5.30 36.52
N LEU A 82 9.55 6.35 36.16
CA LEU A 82 9.35 7.07 34.89
C LEU A 82 9.51 6.15 33.68
N PRO A 83 10.60 5.35 33.55
CA PRO A 83 10.76 4.42 32.44
C PRO A 83 9.64 3.39 32.34
N ILE A 84 9.12 2.89 33.47
CA ILE A 84 8.02 1.92 33.47
C ILE A 84 6.72 2.55 32.94
N VAL A 85 6.35 3.72 33.46
CA VAL A 85 5.17 4.47 32.97
C VAL A 85 5.34 4.79 31.49
N TYR A 86 6.53 5.20 31.08
CA TYR A 86 6.85 5.49 29.69
C TYR A 86 6.74 4.27 28.78
N ALA A 87 7.24 3.11 29.21
CA ALA A 87 7.12 1.86 28.46
C ALA A 87 5.65 1.49 28.24
N ILE A 88 4.82 1.62 29.27
CA ILE A 88 3.37 1.37 29.17
C ILE A 88 2.72 2.32 28.15
N LEU A 89 3.01 3.62 28.24
CA LEU A 89 2.46 4.61 27.30
C LEU A 89 2.94 4.37 25.86
N THR A 90 4.20 3.98 25.68
CA THR A 90 4.78 3.69 24.36
C THR A 90 4.12 2.46 23.75
N VAL A 91 3.94 1.38 24.52
CA VAL A 91 3.21 0.19 24.06
C VAL A 91 1.77 0.54 23.70
N ALA A 92 1.07 1.30 24.55
CA ALA A 92 -0.29 1.73 24.27
C ALA A 92 -0.38 2.58 22.99
N PHE A 93 0.59 3.47 22.76
CA PHE A 93 0.66 4.30 21.56
C PHE A 93 0.97 3.47 20.31
N ILE A 94 1.90 2.52 20.38
CA ILE A 94 2.20 1.60 19.27
C ILE A 94 0.97 0.75 18.94
N CYS A 95 0.27 0.22 19.95
CA CYS A 95 -0.97 -0.52 19.75
C CYS A 95 -2.07 0.36 19.12
N PHE A 96 -2.22 1.60 19.57
CA PHE A 96 -3.17 2.56 19.00
C PHE A 96 -2.84 2.89 17.53
N LEU A 97 -1.58 3.20 17.24
CA LEU A 97 -1.12 3.41 15.87
C LEU A 97 -1.36 2.18 15.00
N GLY A 98 -1.03 0.99 15.50
CA GLY A 98 -1.28 -0.27 14.81
C GLY A 98 -2.77 -0.46 14.49
N VAL A 99 -3.67 -0.25 15.45
CA VAL A 99 -5.12 -0.38 15.19
C VAL A 99 -5.60 0.63 14.14
N MET A 100 -5.10 1.87 14.18
CA MET A 100 -5.45 2.90 13.19
C MET A 100 -4.90 2.58 11.79
N THR A 101 -3.64 2.14 11.67
CA THR A 101 -3.07 1.78 10.37
C THR A 101 -3.65 0.49 9.82
N PHE A 102 -3.73 -0.59 10.60
CA PHE A 102 -4.32 -1.85 10.16
C PHE A 102 -5.82 -1.73 9.86
N GLY A 103 -6.55 -0.87 10.57
CA GLY A 103 -7.96 -0.60 10.31
C GLY A 103 -8.19 0.06 8.95
N ASN A 104 -7.37 1.04 8.60
CA ASN A 104 -7.45 1.72 7.30
C ASN A 104 -6.96 0.81 6.16
N ILE A 105 -5.82 0.13 6.34
CA ILE A 105 -5.30 -0.83 5.34
C ILE A 105 -6.34 -1.90 5.03
N LYS A 106 -7.03 -2.42 6.04
CA LYS A 106 -8.07 -3.44 5.80
C LYS A 106 -9.22 -2.90 4.96
N LYS A 107 -9.64 -1.65 5.18
CA LYS A 107 -10.71 -1.02 4.39
C LYS A 107 -10.26 -0.81 2.94
N ASP A 108 -9.05 -0.29 2.76
CA ASP A 108 -8.48 -0.06 1.42
C ASP A 108 -8.30 -1.39 0.66
N MET A 109 -7.89 -2.46 1.35
CA MET A 109 -7.82 -3.83 0.78
C MET A 109 -9.19 -4.41 0.43
N GLU A 110 -10.23 -4.13 1.22
CA GLU A 110 -11.61 -4.57 0.91
C GLU A 110 -12.19 -3.79 -0.27
N GLU A 111 -11.85 -2.51 -0.40
CA GLU A 111 -12.25 -1.65 -1.53
C GLU A 111 -11.51 -2.02 -2.81
N GLN A 112 -10.22 -2.38 -2.73
CA GLN A 112 -9.46 -2.89 -3.88
C GLN A 112 -9.91 -4.27 -4.35
N LYS A 113 -10.40 -5.16 -3.47
CA LYS A 113 -10.99 -6.44 -3.90
C LYS A 113 -12.30 -6.29 -4.67
N LEU A 114 -12.90 -5.11 -4.64
CA LEU A 114 -14.05 -4.76 -5.50
C LEU A 114 -13.60 -4.21 -6.86
N ASN A 115 -12.29 -4.00 -7.09
CA ASN A 115 -11.77 -3.60 -8.37
C ASN A 115 -11.89 -4.77 -9.35
N GLU A 116 -12.65 -4.56 -10.43
CA GLU A 116 -12.90 -5.56 -11.47
C GLU A 116 -11.62 -6.04 -12.17
N PHE A 117 -10.54 -5.25 -12.13
CA PHE A 117 -9.24 -5.64 -12.69
C PHE A 117 -8.42 -6.56 -11.77
N TYR A 118 -8.73 -6.63 -10.47
CA TYR A 118 -7.91 -7.34 -9.49
C TYR A 118 -7.71 -8.82 -9.84
N ASP A 119 -8.72 -9.45 -10.42
CA ASP A 119 -8.73 -10.86 -10.79
C ASP A 119 -8.13 -11.14 -12.18
N MET A 120 -7.89 -10.12 -13.01
CA MET A 120 -7.40 -10.32 -14.37
C MET A 120 -5.89 -10.58 -14.42
N ASP A 121 -5.13 -10.20 -13.39
CA ASP A 121 -3.67 -10.08 -13.47
C ASP A 121 -3.22 -9.16 -14.64
N GLY A 122 -1.93 -8.82 -14.70
CA GLY A 122 -1.41 -7.94 -15.76
C GLY A 122 -1.00 -8.69 -17.02
N VAL A 123 -0.87 -7.97 -18.14
CA VAL A 123 -0.11 -8.44 -19.31
C VAL A 123 1.37 -8.44 -18.94
N TYR A 124 2.01 -9.62 -18.96
CA TYR A 124 3.44 -9.73 -18.67
C TYR A 124 4.24 -9.92 -19.96
N PRO A 125 5.18 -9.03 -20.29
CA PRO A 125 6.12 -9.29 -21.37
C PRO A 125 7.02 -10.49 -21.04
N PRO A 126 7.45 -11.28 -22.05
CA PRO A 126 7.26 -11.03 -23.49
C PRO A 126 5.94 -11.57 -24.05
N ARG A 127 5.35 -10.83 -25.00
CA ARG A 127 4.20 -11.31 -25.79
C ARG A 127 4.55 -12.55 -26.60
N THR A 128 3.54 -13.37 -26.87
CA THR A 128 3.64 -14.58 -27.69
C THR A 128 2.95 -14.41 -29.06
N ASN A 129 3.35 -15.22 -30.04
CA ASN A 129 2.82 -15.21 -31.43
C ASN A 129 2.86 -13.83 -32.11
N THR A 130 3.95 -13.08 -31.93
CA THR A 130 4.09 -11.70 -32.42
C THR A 130 4.09 -11.55 -33.94
N GLU A 131 4.06 -12.64 -34.71
CA GLU A 131 3.84 -12.62 -36.15
C GLU A 131 2.41 -12.21 -36.55
N TYR A 132 1.45 -12.26 -35.63
CA TYR A 132 0.09 -11.74 -35.82
C TYR A 132 0.07 -10.24 -35.53
N ASP A 133 -0.37 -9.46 -36.53
CA ASP A 133 -0.51 -8.01 -36.42
C ASP A 133 -1.85 -7.64 -35.80
N ILE A 134 -1.79 -7.11 -34.58
CA ILE A 134 -2.93 -6.66 -33.79
C ILE A 134 -3.08 -5.14 -33.77
N SER A 135 -2.22 -4.40 -34.49
CA SER A 135 -2.19 -2.93 -34.45
C SER A 135 -3.51 -2.29 -34.91
N GLN A 136 -4.24 -2.95 -35.79
CA GLN A 136 -5.56 -2.50 -36.27
C GLN A 136 -6.65 -2.52 -35.19
N TYR A 137 -6.49 -3.35 -34.16
CA TYR A 137 -7.44 -3.47 -33.05
C TYR A 137 -7.03 -2.59 -31.86
N MET A 138 -5.82 -2.04 -31.84
CA MET A 138 -5.37 -1.25 -30.69
C MET A 138 -6.16 0.04 -30.57
N LEU A 139 -6.62 0.37 -29.36
CA LEU A 139 -7.25 1.67 -29.11
C LEU A 139 -6.21 2.78 -29.17
N MET A 140 -6.36 3.71 -30.11
CA MET A 140 -5.41 4.80 -30.34
C MET A 140 -5.72 6.03 -29.48
N GLN A 141 -4.69 6.80 -29.15
CA GLN A 141 -4.84 8.11 -28.54
C GLN A 141 -5.74 9.04 -29.37
N GLY A 142 -6.65 9.73 -28.68
CA GLY A 142 -7.61 10.63 -29.31
C GLY A 142 -8.85 9.92 -29.85
N TYR A 143 -9.10 8.69 -29.42
CA TYR A 143 -10.37 8.01 -29.63
C TYR A 143 -11.56 8.86 -29.17
N ILE A 144 -12.63 8.84 -29.98
CA ILE A 144 -13.93 9.46 -29.67
C ILE A 144 -15.00 8.44 -30.03
N SER A 145 -15.93 8.18 -29.11
CA SER A 145 -17.10 7.36 -29.39
C SER A 145 -18.18 8.18 -30.08
N ASP A 146 -18.54 7.79 -31.31
CA ASP A 146 -19.67 8.37 -32.05
C ASP A 146 -20.84 7.37 -32.21
N SER A 147 -20.67 6.13 -31.72
CA SER A 147 -21.61 5.04 -31.91
C SER A 147 -22.48 4.86 -30.68
N THR A 148 -23.81 4.93 -30.83
CA THR A 148 -24.72 4.50 -29.76
C THR A 148 -24.85 2.98 -29.79
N VAL A 149 -24.60 2.33 -28.66
CA VAL A 149 -24.59 0.86 -28.55
C VAL A 149 -25.67 0.45 -27.57
N THR A 150 -26.40 -0.63 -27.84
CA THR A 150 -27.41 -1.14 -26.91
C THR A 150 -26.85 -2.25 -26.03
N SER A 151 -27.52 -2.54 -24.90
CA SER A 151 -27.15 -3.70 -24.07
C SER A 151 -27.41 -5.03 -24.80
N GLU A 152 -28.40 -5.09 -25.71
CA GLU A 152 -28.65 -6.27 -26.54
C GLU A 152 -27.50 -6.54 -27.52
N ASP A 153 -26.93 -5.48 -28.13
CA ASP A 153 -25.76 -5.59 -29.00
C ASP A 153 -24.54 -6.11 -28.22
N LEU A 154 -24.35 -5.62 -26.99
CA LEU A 154 -23.29 -6.07 -26.09
C LEU A 154 -23.44 -7.56 -25.72
N ASP A 155 -24.64 -7.99 -25.34
CA ASP A 155 -24.94 -9.39 -25.03
C ASP A 155 -24.65 -10.30 -26.23
N SER A 156 -25.07 -9.87 -27.44
CA SER A 156 -24.86 -10.63 -28.67
C SER A 156 -23.36 -10.74 -28.99
N PHE A 157 -22.64 -9.61 -28.95
CA PHE A 157 -21.22 -9.56 -29.25
C PHE A 157 -20.39 -10.42 -28.28
N ALA A 158 -20.70 -10.35 -26.99
CA ALA A 158 -20.03 -11.13 -25.95
C ALA A 158 -20.37 -12.63 -26.05
N GLY A 159 -21.64 -12.97 -26.27
CA GLY A 159 -22.11 -14.36 -26.36
C GLY A 159 -21.59 -15.11 -27.59
N GLU A 160 -21.20 -14.41 -28.65
CA GLU A 160 -20.58 -14.99 -29.84
C GLU A 160 -19.07 -15.26 -29.65
N ARG A 161 -18.40 -14.57 -28.73
CA ARG A 161 -16.93 -14.56 -28.62
C ARG A 161 -16.38 -15.22 -27.38
N LEU A 162 -17.05 -15.06 -26.25
CA LEU A 162 -16.56 -15.55 -24.96
C LEU A 162 -16.99 -17.00 -24.74
N ASP A 163 -16.08 -17.80 -24.18
CA ASP A 163 -16.36 -19.18 -23.77
C ASP A 163 -17.22 -19.21 -22.50
N GLU A 164 -16.97 -18.29 -21.57
CA GLU A 164 -17.73 -18.09 -20.34
C GLU A 164 -18.12 -16.63 -20.21
N VAL A 165 -19.38 -16.38 -19.84
CA VAL A 165 -19.95 -15.03 -19.77
C VAL A 165 -20.50 -14.77 -18.37
N THR A 166 -20.04 -13.68 -17.77
CA THR A 166 -20.57 -13.11 -16.53
C THR A 166 -21.02 -11.68 -16.82
N ARG A 167 -22.34 -11.48 -16.83
CA ARG A 167 -22.90 -10.14 -17.00
C ARG A 167 -22.75 -9.36 -15.69
N GLU A 168 -22.10 -8.21 -15.78
CA GLU A 168 -21.94 -7.28 -14.66
C GLU A 168 -23.08 -6.26 -14.65
N ASP A 169 -23.32 -5.57 -15.78
CA ASP A 169 -24.38 -4.56 -15.93
C ASP A 169 -24.84 -4.39 -17.41
N ASP A 170 -25.37 -3.21 -17.76
CA ASP A 170 -25.86 -2.86 -19.11
C ASP A 170 -24.82 -2.15 -19.99
N THR A 171 -23.65 -1.83 -19.44
CA THR A 171 -22.53 -1.17 -20.14
C THR A 171 -21.35 -2.11 -20.36
N ARG A 172 -21.23 -3.19 -19.58
CA ARG A 172 -20.13 -4.15 -19.69
C ARG A 172 -20.48 -5.61 -19.39
N ILE A 173 -19.68 -6.49 -19.97
CA ILE A 173 -19.69 -7.93 -19.75
C ILE A 173 -18.26 -8.40 -19.50
N ARG A 174 -18.09 -9.26 -18.49
CA ARG A 174 -16.84 -9.95 -18.22
C ARG A 174 -16.94 -11.41 -18.66
N GLY A 175 -15.81 -12.00 -19.05
CA GLY A 175 -15.76 -13.42 -19.32
C GLY A 175 -14.39 -13.90 -19.73
N THR A 176 -14.33 -15.12 -20.23
CA THR A 176 -13.08 -15.74 -20.65
C THR A 176 -13.13 -16.15 -22.12
N TYR A 177 -12.01 -16.00 -22.82
CA TYR A 177 -11.80 -16.60 -24.14
C TYR A 177 -10.45 -17.32 -24.15
N ARG A 178 -10.47 -18.62 -24.42
CA ARG A 178 -9.30 -19.50 -24.45
C ARG A 178 -8.45 -19.46 -23.18
N GLY A 179 -9.10 -19.27 -22.03
CA GLY A 179 -8.46 -19.22 -20.72
C GLY A 179 -7.86 -17.88 -20.33
N TYR A 180 -8.03 -16.83 -21.15
CA TYR A 180 -7.69 -15.45 -20.80
C TYR A 180 -8.94 -14.66 -20.40
N GLU A 181 -8.75 -13.65 -19.56
CA GLU A 181 -9.83 -12.81 -19.05
C GLU A 181 -10.07 -11.63 -20.00
N PHE A 182 -11.34 -11.35 -20.30
CA PHE A 182 -11.77 -10.25 -21.15
C PHE A 182 -12.91 -9.48 -20.47
N ILE A 183 -12.83 -8.16 -20.54
CA ILE A 183 -13.92 -7.25 -20.23
C ILE A 183 -14.29 -6.54 -21.54
N ILE A 184 -15.56 -6.66 -21.93
CA ILE A 184 -16.12 -6.01 -23.11
C ILE A 184 -17.01 -4.88 -22.61
N VAL A 185 -16.71 -3.66 -23.04
CA VAL A 185 -17.39 -2.44 -22.63
C VAL A 185 -17.96 -1.77 -23.86
N ARG A 186 -19.18 -1.23 -23.73
CA ARG A 186 -19.75 -0.40 -24.78
C ARG A 186 -18.93 0.86 -24.98
N SER A 187 -18.63 1.16 -26.24
CA SER A 187 -17.74 2.24 -26.58
C SER A 187 -18.29 3.63 -26.21
N ASP A 188 -19.63 3.81 -26.15
CA ASP A 188 -20.32 5.03 -25.68
C ASP A 188 -20.35 5.23 -24.16
N SER A 189 -19.98 4.20 -23.41
CA SER A 189 -20.02 4.20 -21.94
C SER A 189 -18.64 4.01 -21.33
N PHE A 190 -17.59 3.91 -22.16
CA PHE A 190 -16.25 3.56 -21.73
C PHE A 190 -15.63 4.58 -20.77
N ASP A 191 -15.74 5.88 -21.06
CA ASP A 191 -15.19 6.92 -20.18
C ASP A 191 -15.87 6.90 -18.81
N THR A 192 -17.20 6.81 -18.79
CA THR A 192 -17.98 6.72 -17.54
C THR A 192 -17.66 5.45 -16.76
N TRP A 193 -17.58 4.30 -17.44
CA TRP A 193 -17.18 3.04 -16.82
C TRP A 193 -15.77 3.14 -16.22
N LEU A 194 -14.83 3.70 -16.96
CA LEU A 194 -13.45 3.83 -16.50
C LEU A 194 -13.34 4.77 -15.30
N GLU A 195 -14.06 5.89 -15.28
CA GLU A 195 -14.14 6.80 -14.12
C GLU A 195 -14.68 6.12 -12.85
N ASP A 196 -15.61 5.17 -13.02
CA ASP A 196 -16.17 4.37 -11.93
C ASP A 196 -15.30 3.15 -11.57
N SER A 197 -14.32 2.81 -12.42
CA SER A 197 -13.34 1.74 -12.18
C SER A 197 -12.13 2.26 -11.40
N ALA A 198 -11.34 1.36 -10.81
CA ALA A 198 -10.09 1.74 -10.12
C ALA A 198 -8.86 1.72 -11.05
N GLY A 199 -9.06 1.68 -12.37
CA GLY A 199 -8.00 1.75 -13.38
C GLY A 199 -7.74 3.17 -13.87
N THR A 200 -6.56 3.39 -14.43
CA THR A 200 -6.18 4.64 -15.10
C THR A 200 -5.82 4.36 -16.55
N LEU A 201 -6.43 5.08 -17.49
CA LEU A 201 -6.03 5.03 -18.90
C LEU A 201 -4.69 5.73 -19.09
N SER A 202 -3.72 4.98 -19.61
CA SER A 202 -2.40 5.46 -20.00
C SER A 202 -2.18 5.17 -21.48
N TYR A 203 -1.19 5.82 -22.08
CA TYR A 203 -0.82 5.59 -23.47
C TYR A 203 0.66 5.23 -23.58
N THR A 204 0.98 4.24 -24.39
CA THR A 204 2.36 3.85 -24.69
C THR A 204 3.08 4.93 -25.53
N GLU A 205 4.39 4.82 -25.69
CA GLU A 205 5.16 5.70 -26.59
C GLU A 205 4.67 5.64 -28.05
N GLU A 206 4.07 4.52 -28.44
CA GLU A 206 3.51 4.29 -29.78
C GLU A 206 2.07 4.84 -29.91
N GLY A 207 1.47 5.31 -28.81
CA GLY A 207 0.15 5.94 -28.78
C GLY A 207 -1.02 4.98 -28.56
N TYR A 208 -0.76 3.72 -28.20
CA TYR A 208 -1.78 2.73 -27.89
C TYR A 208 -2.23 2.85 -26.44
N ALA A 209 -3.53 2.67 -26.20
CA ALA A 209 -4.10 2.76 -24.87
C ALA A 209 -3.86 1.50 -24.05
N THR A 210 -3.59 1.69 -22.77
CA THR A 210 -3.47 0.64 -21.76
C THR A 210 -4.21 1.08 -20.50
N ILE A 211 -4.72 0.14 -19.71
CA ILE A 211 -5.25 0.44 -18.37
C ILE A 211 -4.24 -0.01 -17.34
N GLU A 212 -3.78 0.92 -16.52
CA GLU A 212 -2.92 0.64 -15.37
C GLU A 212 -3.77 0.60 -14.10
N TYR A 213 -3.57 -0.42 -13.27
CA TYR A 213 -4.19 -0.50 -11.97
C TYR A 213 -3.18 -0.94 -10.92
N GLU A 214 -3.34 -0.42 -9.71
CA GLU A 214 -2.50 -0.80 -8.58
C GLU A 214 -3.13 -1.99 -7.85
N ALA A 215 -2.36 -3.05 -7.68
CA ALA A 215 -2.69 -4.16 -6.82
C ALA A 215 -1.69 -4.25 -5.66
N ASP A 216 -2.20 -4.47 -4.46
CA ASP A 216 -1.36 -4.68 -3.28
C ASP A 216 -0.44 -5.90 -3.46
N TRP A 217 0.87 -5.67 -3.32
CA TRP A 217 1.90 -6.72 -3.28
C TRP A 217 2.62 -6.64 -1.93
N GLU A 218 2.42 -7.68 -1.09
CA GLU A 218 3.06 -7.89 0.22
C GLU A 218 3.32 -6.64 1.10
N PHE A 219 2.51 -6.50 2.16
CA PHE A 219 2.74 -5.68 3.38
C PHE A 219 2.96 -4.17 3.28
N THR A 220 3.33 -3.53 2.15
CA THR A 220 3.39 -2.05 2.01
C THR A 220 3.66 -1.53 0.59
N THR A 221 3.73 -2.41 -0.41
CA THR A 221 4.17 -2.03 -1.76
C THR A 221 3.08 -2.30 -2.78
N PHE A 222 2.88 -1.37 -3.71
CA PHE A 222 1.94 -1.57 -4.80
C PHE A 222 2.68 -2.12 -6.02
N ARG A 223 2.08 -3.08 -6.73
CA ARG A 223 2.50 -3.45 -8.08
C ARG A 223 1.51 -2.81 -9.05
N VAL A 224 2.04 -2.10 -10.04
CA VAL A 224 1.26 -1.63 -11.17
C VAL A 224 1.12 -2.78 -12.15
N HIS A 225 -0.12 -3.15 -12.45
CA HIS A 225 -0.47 -4.09 -13.50
C HIS A 225 -0.99 -3.30 -14.70
N THR A 226 -0.73 -3.82 -15.90
CA THR A 226 -1.12 -3.19 -17.15
C THR A 226 -2.02 -4.14 -17.93
N LEU A 227 -3.17 -3.66 -18.38
CA LEU A 227 -4.07 -4.36 -19.28
C LEU A 227 -4.02 -3.69 -20.65
N ASP A 228 -4.11 -4.49 -21.70
CA ASP A 228 -4.22 -3.98 -23.06
C ASP A 228 -5.67 -3.58 -23.35
N VAL A 229 -5.82 -2.52 -24.15
CA VAL A 229 -7.12 -2.00 -24.57
C VAL A 229 -7.23 -2.02 -26.08
N TYR A 230 -8.26 -2.70 -26.56
CA TYR A 230 -8.56 -2.88 -27.97
C TYR A 230 -9.92 -2.29 -28.31
N MET A 231 -10.10 -1.94 -29.58
CA MET A 231 -11.36 -1.54 -30.19
C MET A 231 -11.74 -2.59 -31.21
N ASP A 232 -12.99 -3.03 -31.17
CA ASP A 232 -13.50 -3.92 -32.20
C ASP A 232 -13.57 -3.20 -33.58
N PRO A 233 -13.49 -3.92 -34.72
CA PRO A 233 -13.51 -3.29 -36.05
C PRO A 233 -14.75 -2.44 -36.35
N SER A 234 -15.88 -2.66 -35.67
CA SER A 234 -17.09 -1.84 -35.82
C SER A 234 -17.04 -0.54 -35.04
N GLY A 235 -16.12 -0.40 -34.07
CA GLY A 235 -16.01 0.75 -33.19
C GLY A 235 -17.10 0.83 -32.11
N GLN A 236 -17.85 -0.25 -31.88
CA GLN A 236 -18.96 -0.32 -30.92
C GLN A 236 -18.51 -0.84 -29.56
N PHE A 237 -17.41 -1.58 -29.49
CA PHE A 237 -16.97 -2.25 -28.28
C PHE A 237 -15.50 -2.01 -28.02
N ILE A 238 -15.19 -1.68 -26.77
CA ILE A 238 -13.83 -1.63 -26.23
C ILE A 238 -13.61 -2.91 -25.44
N VAL A 239 -12.47 -3.53 -25.67
CA VAL A 239 -12.11 -4.83 -25.11
C VAL A 239 -10.85 -4.66 -24.29
N VAL A 240 -10.93 -4.97 -23.00
CA VAL A 240 -9.81 -4.91 -22.04
C VAL A 240 -9.43 -6.33 -21.66
N THR A 241 -8.14 -6.67 -21.72
CA THR A 241 -7.68 -8.04 -21.44
C THR A 241 -6.25 -8.09 -20.90
N ASN A 242 -5.97 -9.18 -20.18
CA ASN A 242 -4.62 -9.58 -19.75
C ASN A 242 -3.90 -10.48 -20.77
N CYS A 243 -4.51 -10.73 -21.94
CA CYS A 243 -3.98 -11.66 -22.93
C CYS A 243 -2.72 -11.14 -23.61
N ASP A 244 -1.63 -11.90 -23.46
CA ASP A 244 -0.29 -11.61 -24.01
C ASP A 244 -0.01 -12.36 -25.33
N ASP A 245 -0.99 -13.07 -25.87
CA ASP A 245 -0.90 -13.85 -27.11
C ASP A 245 -1.60 -13.14 -28.28
N ASN A 246 -0.82 -12.61 -29.23
CA ASN A 246 -1.35 -11.88 -30.38
C ASN A 246 -2.28 -12.72 -31.27
N LYS A 247 -2.05 -14.04 -31.35
CA LYS A 247 -2.90 -14.93 -32.13
C LYS A 247 -4.29 -15.04 -31.52
N VAL A 248 -4.36 -15.17 -30.20
CA VAL A 248 -5.63 -15.21 -29.46
C VAL A 248 -6.40 -13.90 -29.63
N ILE A 249 -5.70 -12.77 -29.57
CA ILE A 249 -6.30 -11.45 -29.84
C ILE A 249 -6.86 -11.37 -31.27
N THR A 250 -6.09 -11.75 -32.29
CA THR A 250 -6.58 -11.76 -33.68
C THR A 250 -7.81 -12.65 -33.84
N GLU A 251 -7.76 -13.88 -33.32
CA GLU A 251 -8.87 -14.83 -33.39
C GLU A 251 -10.07 -14.46 -32.50
N PHE A 252 -9.96 -13.47 -31.61
CA PHE A 252 -11.09 -12.93 -30.86
C PHE A 252 -11.89 -11.91 -31.71
N PHE A 253 -11.20 -11.20 -32.61
CA PHE A 253 -11.81 -10.16 -33.46
C PHE A 253 -12.27 -10.67 -34.83
N GLU A 254 -11.74 -11.79 -35.31
CA GLU A 254 -12.12 -12.46 -36.57
C GLU A 254 -13.30 -13.44 -36.41
#